data_AF-A0A537I741-F1
#
_entry.id   AF-A0A537I741-F1
#
_cell.length_a   1.000
_cell.length_b   1.000
_cell.length_c   1.000
_cell.angle_alpha   90.00
_cell.angle_beta   90.00
_cell.angle_gamma   90.00
#
_symmetry.space_group_name_H-M   'P 1'
#
loop_
_entity.id
_entity.type
_entity.pdbx_description
1 polymer ?
#
loop_
_entity_poly.entity_id
_entity_poly.type
_entity_poly.pdbx_seq_one_letter_code
_entity_poly.pdbx_strand_id
1 'polypeptide(L)'
;MQQERYALLEFIKDVDVAVRGNSSESEILLHLKPVLERLVSSPASVPAKAFTPRKDRFAMNLIQMPEDEAYSIIGGVWHPWPNYPDARPSHVGHDRSLRR
;
A
#
# COMPACT_ATOMS: atom_id res chain seq x y z
N MET A 1 22.48 -9.18 13.16
CA MET A 1 21.84 -7.87 12.98
C MET A 1 20.40 -7.99 13.46
N GLN A 2 20.03 -7.33 14.55
CA GLN A 2 18.62 -7.25 14.97
C GLN A 2 17.95 -6.24 14.04
N GLN A 3 17.13 -6.70 13.10
CA GLN A 3 16.26 -5.79 12.35
C GLN A 3 15.26 -5.23 13.35
N GLU A 4 15.38 -3.93 13.66
CA GLU A 4 14.37 -3.19 14.41
C GLU A 4 13.03 -3.39 13.71
N ARG A 5 12.09 -4.02 14.41
CA ARG A 5 10.77 -4.31 13.88
C ARG A 5 9.98 -3.02 13.89
N TYR A 6 9.77 -2.44 12.72
CA TYR A 6 8.90 -1.27 12.59
C TYR A 6 7.49 -1.64 13.08
N ALA A 7 6.89 -0.91 14.02
CA ALA A 7 5.57 -1.25 14.54
C ALA A 7 4.47 -0.47 13.81
N LEU A 8 3.23 -1.00 13.78
CA LEU A 8 2.08 -0.29 13.23
C LEU A 8 1.90 1.12 13.83
N LEU A 9 2.13 1.25 15.14
CA LEU A 9 2.02 2.53 15.83
C LEU A 9 3.08 3.54 15.38
N GLU A 10 4.27 3.06 15.00
CA GLU A 10 5.32 3.92 14.44
C GLU A 10 4.94 4.35 13.02
N PHE A 11 4.39 3.43 12.22
CA PHE A 11 3.84 3.77 10.91
C PHE A 11 2.76 4.85 10.97
N ILE A 12 1.79 4.71 11.88
CA ILE A 12 0.72 5.71 12.06
C ILE A 12 1.31 7.08 12.42
N LYS A 13 2.31 7.13 13.32
CA LYS A 13 2.97 8.38 13.69
C LYS A 13 3.74 9.00 12.53
N ASP A 14 4.48 8.19 11.78
CA ASP A 14 5.26 8.67 10.63
C ASP A 14 4.35 9.20 9.51
N VAL A 15 3.19 8.57 9.28
CA VAL A 15 2.15 9.08 8.38
C VAL A 15 1.60 10.42 8.87
N ASP A 16 1.30 10.53 10.17
CA ASP A 16 0.77 11.78 10.74
C ASP A 16 1.76 12.95 10.57
N VAL A 17 3.06 12.70 10.81
CA VAL A 17 4.13 13.68 10.58
C VAL A 17 4.21 14.05 9.10
N ALA A 18 4.13 13.08 8.18
CA ALA A 18 4.19 13.34 6.75
C ALA A 18 3.00 14.19 6.27
N VAL A 19 1.79 13.88 6.71
CA VAL A 19 0.56 14.59 6.29
C VAL A 19 0.48 15.98 6.93
N ARG A 20 0.78 16.11 8.23
CA ARG A 20 0.63 17.39 8.95
C ARG A 20 1.85 18.30 8.84
N GLY A 21 3.02 17.75 8.55
CA GLY A 21 4.28 18.49 8.46
C GLY A 21 4.51 19.15 7.10
N ASN A 22 3.70 18.85 6.09
CA ASN A 22 3.89 19.32 4.71
C ASN A 22 2.62 20.00 4.21
N SER A 23 2.80 21.06 3.40
CA SER A 23 1.67 21.88 2.92
C SER A 23 1.19 21.48 1.53
N SER A 24 2.00 20.75 0.77
CA SER A 24 1.64 20.30 -0.58
C SER A 24 1.49 18.78 -0.66
N GLU A 25 0.56 18.33 -1.49
CA GLU A 25 0.34 16.89 -1.75
C GLU A 25 1.62 16.20 -2.26
N SER A 26 2.37 16.86 -3.14
CA SER A 26 3.61 16.30 -3.70
C SER A 26 4.67 16.05 -2.62
N GLU A 27 4.83 16.97 -1.66
CA GLU A 27 5.73 16.77 -0.52
C GLU A 27 5.23 15.65 0.40
N ILE A 28 3.92 15.62 0.70
CA ILE A 28 3.31 14.55 1.48
C ILE A 28 3.63 13.18 0.85
N LEU A 29 3.42 13.03 -0.47
CA LEU A 29 3.70 11.77 -1.18
C LEU A 29 5.19 11.39 -1.16
N LEU A 30 6.09 12.36 -1.30
CA LEU A 30 7.53 12.13 -1.20
C LEU A 30 7.94 11.59 0.19
N HIS A 31 7.31 12.10 1.24
CA HIS A 31 7.56 11.66 2.61
C HIS A 31 6.86 10.35 2.97
N LEU A 32 5.68 10.07 2.40
CA LEU A 32 4.93 8.83 2.65
C LEU A 32 5.56 7.60 1.98
N LYS A 33 6.18 7.74 0.81
CA LYS A 33 6.78 6.62 0.07
C LYS A 33 7.77 5.78 0.91
N PRO A 34 8.83 6.37 1.51
CA PRO A 34 9.78 5.59 2.32
C PRO A 34 9.14 4.97 3.57
N VAL A 35 8.11 5.62 4.13
CA VAL A 35 7.34 5.13 5.29
C VAL A 35 6.56 3.85 4.92
N LEU A 36 5.91 3.85 3.75
CA LEU A 36 5.26 2.66 3.19
C LEU A 36 6.25 1.54 2.85
N GLU A 37 7.40 1.88 2.26
CA GLU A 37 8.47 0.91 1.95
C GLU A 37 9.00 0.21 3.20
N ARG A 38 9.15 0.95 4.31
CA ARG A 38 9.52 0.38 5.62
C ARG A 38 8.44 -0.55 6.18
N LEU A 39 7.16 -0.19 6.03
CA LEU A 39 6.04 -1.02 6.46
C LEU A 39 6.01 -2.37 5.72
N VAL A 40 6.09 -2.35 4.38
CA VAL A 40 6.02 -3.59 3.58
C VAL A 40 7.25 -4.47 3.76
N SER A 41 8.41 -3.87 4.08
CA SER A 41 9.64 -4.60 4.41
C SER A 41 9.60 -5.22 5.81
N SER A 42 8.54 -4.96 6.58
CA SER A 42 8.35 -5.45 7.95
C SER A 42 7.02 -6.22 8.06
N PRO A 43 6.95 -7.50 7.67
CA PRO A 43 5.68 -8.22 7.56
C PRO A 43 4.88 -8.35 8.87
N ALA A 44 5.56 -8.32 10.02
CA ALA A 44 4.93 -8.40 11.34
C ALA A 44 4.21 -7.10 11.77
N SER A 45 4.42 -6.01 11.04
CA SER A 45 3.90 -4.67 11.34
C SER A 45 2.47 -4.47 10.89
N VAL A 46 1.97 -5.40 10.07
CA VAL A 46 0.67 -5.32 9.43
C VAL A 46 -0.36 -6.12 10.24
N PRO A 47 -1.54 -5.54 10.60
CA PRO A 47 -2.54 -6.26 11.39
C PRO A 47 -3.11 -7.45 10.61
N ALA A 48 -2.80 -8.68 11.00
CA ALA A 48 -3.27 -9.89 10.31
C ALA A 48 -4.80 -9.92 10.10
N LYS A 49 -5.57 -9.39 11.06
CA LYS A 49 -7.04 -9.27 10.95
C LYS A 49 -7.48 -8.36 9.81
N ALA A 50 -6.80 -7.23 9.58
CA ALA A 50 -7.12 -6.30 8.50
C ALA A 50 -6.74 -6.88 7.12
N PHE A 51 -5.91 -7.91 7.07
CA PHE A 51 -5.43 -8.54 5.85
C PHE A 51 -5.97 -9.97 5.64
N THR A 52 -6.97 -10.37 6.42
CA THR A 52 -7.63 -11.67 6.24
C THR A 52 -8.54 -11.64 5.00
N PRO A 53 -8.29 -12.49 3.98
CA PRO A 53 -9.12 -12.52 2.77
C PRO A 53 -10.57 -12.92 3.07
N ARG A 54 -11.50 -12.28 2.35
CA ARG A 54 -12.93 -12.66 2.35
C ARG A 54 -13.25 -13.45 1.09
N LYS A 55 -14.12 -14.46 1.22
CA LYS A 55 -14.46 -15.39 0.13
C LYS A 55 -15.44 -14.79 -0.89
N ASP A 56 -16.25 -13.83 -0.45
CA ASP A 56 -17.38 -13.26 -1.16
C ASP A 56 -17.06 -11.96 -1.91
N ARG A 57 -16.00 -11.24 -1.49
CA ARG A 57 -15.69 -9.90 -2.01
C ARG A 57 -14.29 -9.43 -1.64
N PHE A 58 -13.84 -8.38 -2.33
CA PHE A 58 -12.73 -7.55 -1.90
C PHE A 58 -13.06 -6.87 -0.56
N ALA A 59 -12.06 -6.73 0.32
CA ALA A 59 -12.23 -6.07 1.60
C ALA A 59 -11.31 -4.84 1.71
N MET A 60 -11.90 -3.72 2.10
CA MET A 60 -11.20 -2.49 2.46
C MET A 60 -11.40 -2.29 3.97
N ASN A 61 -10.42 -2.71 4.76
CA ASN A 61 -10.53 -2.67 6.22
C ASN A 61 -9.84 -1.41 6.76
N LEU A 62 -10.60 -0.56 7.46
CA LEU A 62 -10.05 0.61 8.13
C LEU A 62 -9.06 0.17 9.22
N ILE A 63 -7.84 0.69 9.16
CA ILE A 63 -6.79 0.44 10.14
C ILE A 63 -6.74 1.62 11.13
N GLN A 64 -6.73 2.84 10.60
CA GLN A 64 -6.73 4.07 11.40
C GLN A 64 -7.30 5.23 10.57
N MET A 65 -7.98 6.14 11.27
CA MET A 65 -8.38 7.46 10.79
C MET A 65 -8.31 8.41 12.00
N PRO A 66 -7.70 9.60 11.90
CA PRO A 66 -7.70 10.57 12.98
C PRO A 66 -9.08 11.21 13.13
N GLU A 67 -9.35 11.85 14.27
CA GLU A 67 -10.65 12.48 14.57
C GLU A 67 -11.02 13.62 13.61
N ASP A 68 -10.01 14.30 13.06
CA ASP A 68 -10.18 15.38 12.08
C ASP A 68 -10.30 14.88 10.64
N GLU A 69 -10.30 13.56 10.43
CA GLU A 69 -10.47 12.89 9.14
C GLU A 69 -9.45 13.34 8.06
N ALA A 70 -8.31 13.90 8.48
CA ALA A 70 -7.31 14.43 7.57
C ALA A 70 -6.72 13.38 6.59
N TYR A 71 -6.76 12.10 6.97
CA TYR A 71 -6.37 10.97 6.14
C TYR A 71 -7.01 9.67 6.63
N SER A 72 -6.91 8.59 5.86
CA SER A 72 -7.26 7.25 6.34
C SER A 72 -6.21 6.22 5.90
N ILE A 73 -5.94 5.25 6.76
CA ILE A 73 -5.08 4.10 6.48
C ILE A 73 -5.99 2.89 6.32
N ILE A 74 -5.98 2.28 5.14
CA ILE A 74 -6.85 1.15 4.79
C ILE A 74 -6.01 -0.03 4.31
N GLY A 75 -6.29 -1.23 4.85
CA GLY A 75 -5.77 -2.49 4.36
C GLY A 75 -6.69 -3.05 3.28
N GLY A 76 -6.24 -3.04 2.03
CA GLY A 76 -6.94 -3.64 0.90
C GLY A 76 -6.57 -5.12 0.73
N VAL A 77 -7.57 -6.00 0.76
CA VAL A 77 -7.37 -7.45 0.57
C VAL A 77 -8.02 -7.90 -0.71
N TRP A 78 -7.17 -8.30 -1.65
CA TRP A 78 -7.56 -8.92 -2.91
C TRP A 78 -7.58 -10.43 -2.72
N HIS A 79 -8.73 -11.07 -2.91
CA HIS A 79 -8.73 -12.51 -3.08
C HIS A 79 -8.17 -12.81 -4.46
N PRO A 80 -7.15 -13.68 -4.61
CA PRO A 80 -6.75 -14.14 -5.92
C PRO A 80 -7.94 -14.86 -6.55
N TRP A 81 -8.55 -14.25 -7.56
CA TRP A 81 -9.51 -14.92 -8.43
C TRP A 81 -8.68 -15.65 -9.50
N PRO A 82 -9.02 -16.90 -9.87
CA PRO A 82 -8.28 -17.63 -10.90
C PRO A 82 -8.17 -16.92 -12.27
N ASN A 83 -8.98 -15.87 -12.56
CA ASN A 83 -9.11 -15.26 -13.89
C ASN A 83 -9.25 -13.72 -13.89
N TYR A 84 -8.38 -12.95 -13.23
CA TYR A 84 -8.28 -11.50 -13.52
C TYR A 84 -7.37 -11.26 -14.74
N PRO A 85 -7.84 -10.67 -15.86
CA PRO A 85 -7.06 -10.56 -17.09
C PRO A 85 -5.93 -9.51 -17.10
N ASP A 86 -5.77 -8.64 -16.09
CA ASP A 86 -4.81 -7.51 -16.15
C ASP A 86 -3.60 -7.62 -15.19
N ALA A 87 -3.23 -8.82 -14.75
CA ALA A 87 -2.01 -9.03 -13.95
C ALA A 87 -0.80 -9.50 -14.79
N ARG A 88 -0.64 -9.03 -16.04
CA ARG A 88 0.60 -9.22 -16.80
C ARG A 88 1.17 -7.88 -17.27
N PRO A 89 2.46 -7.59 -17.05
CA PRO A 89 3.10 -6.43 -17.63
C PRO A 89 3.09 -6.57 -19.16
N SER A 90 2.63 -5.52 -19.81
CA SER A 90 2.61 -5.34 -21.27
C SER A 90 3.90 -5.84 -21.90
N HIS A 91 3.84 -6.98 -22.60
CA HIS A 91 4.88 -7.34 -23.53
C HIS A 91 4.81 -6.36 -24.70
N VAL A 92 5.82 -5.50 -24.79
CA VAL A 92 6.11 -4.66 -25.94
C VAL A 92 6.18 -5.55 -27.16
N GLY A 93 5.13 -5.52 -27.98
CA GLY A 93 5.12 -6.12 -29.30
C GLY A 93 6.02 -5.32 -30.23
N HIS A 94 7.27 -5.77 -30.38
CA HIS A 94 8.09 -5.40 -31.52
C HIS A 94 7.47 -6.06 -32.77
N ASP A 95 6.56 -5.36 -33.44
CA ASP A 95 6.16 -5.75 -34.80
C ASP A 95 7.18 -5.19 -35.79
N ARG A 96 8.15 -6.03 -36.15
CA ARG A 96 8.91 -5.90 -37.40
C ARG A 96 8.57 -7.11 -38.29
N SER A 97 7.38 -7.13 -38.84
CA SER A 97 7.20 -7.80 -40.12
C SER A 97 6.09 -7.14 -40.92
N LEU A 98 6.48 -6.37 -41.94
CA LEU A 98 5.86 -6.37 -43.27
C LEU A 98 6.78 -5.54 -44.19
N ARG A 99 7.85 -6.21 -44.65
CA ARG A 99 8.42 -5.89 -45.96
C ARG A 99 7.50 -6.55 -46.99
N ARG A 100 6.89 -5.75 -47.86
CA ARG A 100 6.70 -6.06 -49.27
C ARG A 100 7.01 -4.82 -50.07
#